data_AF-A0A3D9BC09-F1
#
_entry.id   AF-A0A3D9BC09-F1
#
_cell.length_a   1.000
_cell.length_b   1.000
_cell.length_c   1.000
_cell.angle_alpha   90.00
_cell.angle_beta   90.00
_cell.angle_gamma   90.00
#
_symmetry.space_group_name_H-M   'P 1'
#
loop_
_entity.id
_entity.type
_entity.pdbx_description
1 polymer ?
#
loop_
_entity_poly.entity_id
_entity_poly.type
_entity_poly.pdbx_seq_one_letter_code
_entity_poly.pdbx_strand_id
1 'polypeptide(L)'
;MKIRYCWRCRMDVPMLDEEEGKIASKLLAEGFQEVKTARKTPLNENFKKLLDYYNNLTGFEETNPNAIMHHFIDMYGPDCENCGKPYRTETATFCPKCGNKRKI
;
A
#
# COMPACT_ATOMS: atom_id res chain seq x y z
N MET A 1 -7.72 -7.51 3.97
CA MET A 1 -7.17 -7.35 2.60
C MET A 1 -8.20 -7.39 1.44
N LYS A 2 -7.98 -6.64 0.34
CA LYS A 2 -8.61 -6.85 -1.00
C LYS A 2 -7.70 -6.44 -2.17
N ILE A 3 -7.87 -7.02 -3.35
CA ILE A 3 -7.14 -6.61 -4.57
C ILE A 3 -7.73 -5.30 -5.11
N ARG A 4 -6.91 -4.27 -5.31
CA ARG A 4 -7.30 -2.97 -5.89
C ARG A 4 -6.16 -2.33 -6.67
N TYR A 5 -6.51 -1.35 -7.52
CA TYR A 5 -5.52 -0.60 -8.30
C TYR A 5 -4.76 0.40 -7.46
N CYS A 6 -3.44 0.26 -7.38
CA CYS A 6 -2.57 1.27 -6.79
C CYS A 6 -2.20 2.31 -7.83
N TRP A 7 -2.53 3.58 -7.58
CA TRP A 7 -2.23 4.68 -8.49
C TRP A 7 -0.73 4.96 -8.65
N ARG A 8 0.09 4.66 -7.62
CA ARG A 8 1.55 4.83 -7.67
C ARG A 8 2.22 3.71 -8.45
N CYS A 9 1.83 2.45 -8.22
CA CYS A 9 2.37 1.29 -8.94
C CYS A 9 1.82 1.14 -10.36
N ARG A 10 0.63 1.70 -10.62
CA ARG A 10 -0.12 1.59 -11.88
C ARG A 10 -0.57 0.17 -12.22
N MET A 11 -0.79 -0.67 -11.23
CA MET A 11 -1.28 -2.04 -11.36
C MET A 11 -2.21 -2.41 -10.20
N ASP A 12 -2.94 -3.52 -10.35
CA ASP A 12 -3.73 -4.10 -9.27
C ASP A 12 -2.79 -4.85 -8.30
N VAL A 13 -2.97 -4.59 -7.00
CA VAL A 13 -2.16 -5.13 -5.90
C VAL A 13 -3.06 -5.54 -4.74
N PRO A 14 -2.64 -6.50 -3.90
CA PRO A 14 -3.32 -6.77 -2.64
C PRO A 14 -3.14 -5.58 -1.69
N MET A 15 -4.25 -4.94 -1.34
CA MET A 15 -4.28 -3.83 -0.39
C MET A 15 -4.70 -4.30 0.98
N LEU A 16 -3.94 -3.86 1.97
CA LEU A 16 -4.12 -4.13 3.39
C LEU A 16 -5.35 -3.39 3.93
N ASP A 17 -6.11 -4.05 4.79
CA ASP A 17 -7.10 -3.39 5.64
C ASP A 17 -6.45 -2.61 6.79
N GLU A 18 -7.28 -2.01 7.63
CA GLU A 18 -6.85 -1.12 8.70
C GLU A 18 -5.87 -1.82 9.67
N GLU A 19 -6.21 -3.03 10.12
CA GLU A 19 -5.42 -3.76 11.11
C GLU A 19 -4.11 -4.29 10.48
N GLU A 20 -4.19 -4.82 9.27
CA GLU A 20 -3.02 -5.23 8.49
C GLU A 20 -2.07 -4.04 8.22
N GLY A 21 -2.62 -2.88 7.87
CA GLY A 21 -1.88 -1.65 7.61
C GLY A 21 -1.20 -1.07 8.85
N LYS A 22 -1.83 -1.17 10.03
CA LYS A 22 -1.21 -0.79 11.32
C LYS A 22 0.04 -1.63 11.60
N ILE A 23 -0.03 -2.94 11.36
CA ILE A 23 1.12 -3.85 11.53
C ILE A 23 2.23 -3.50 10.54
N ALA A 24 1.89 -3.32 9.26
CA ALA A 24 2.86 -2.92 8.24
C ALA A 24 3.56 -1.59 8.58
N SER A 25 2.81 -0.59 9.04
CA SER A 25 3.35 0.71 9.45
C SER A 25 4.32 0.60 10.63
N LYS A 26 3.98 -0.24 11.62
CA LYS A 26 4.87 -0.54 12.76
C LYS A 26 6.17 -1.20 12.29
N LEU A 27 6.09 -2.22 11.44
CA LEU A 27 7.27 -2.91 10.91
C LEU A 27 8.16 -1.99 10.06
N LEU A 28 7.57 -1.06 9.31
CA LEU A 28 8.34 -0.03 8.61
C LEU A 28 9.11 0.85 9.59
N ALA A 29 8.45 1.31 10.66
CA ALA A 29 9.08 2.14 11.68
C ALA A 29 10.22 1.40 12.37
N GLU A 30 10.04 0.11 12.69
CA GLU A 30 11.10 -0.76 13.25
C GLU A 30 12.32 -0.83 12.30
N GLY A 31 12.10 -1.06 11.01
CA GLY A 31 13.20 -1.10 10.04
C GLY A 31 14.01 0.20 9.98
N PHE A 32 13.35 1.36 10.08
CA PHE A 32 14.06 2.64 10.19
C PHE A 32 14.83 2.81 11.50
N GLN A 33 14.40 2.20 12.62
CA GLN A 33 15.18 2.22 13.85
C GLN A 33 16.40 1.30 13.76
N GLU A 34 16.25 0.13 13.13
CA GLU A 34 17.36 -0.81 12.87
C GLU A 34 18.44 -0.16 11.99
N VAL A 35 18.06 0.60 10.97
CA VAL A 35 19.01 1.38 10.15
C VAL A 35 19.87 2.34 11.00
N LYS A 36 19.30 2.96 12.04
CA LYS A 36 20.04 3.91 12.89
C LYS A 36 21.04 3.22 13.82
N THR A 37 20.76 1.99 14.23
CA THR A 37 21.59 1.24 15.18
C THR A 37 22.62 0.35 14.48
N ALA A 38 22.30 -0.16 13.29
CA ALA A 38 23.13 -1.08 12.54
C ALA A 38 24.21 -0.36 11.71
N ARG A 39 25.43 -0.29 12.24
CA ARG A 39 26.61 0.03 11.42
C ARG A 39 26.95 -1.20 10.56
N LYS A 40 26.49 -1.23 9.30
CA LYS A 40 26.86 -2.15 8.18
C LYS A 40 25.80 -3.16 7.70
N THR A 41 24.57 -3.16 8.20
CA THR A 41 23.52 -4.01 7.63
C THR A 41 23.03 -3.44 6.29
N PRO A 42 22.95 -4.24 5.22
CA PRO A 42 22.32 -3.83 3.96
C PRO A 42 20.92 -3.25 4.18
N LEU A 43 20.58 -2.16 3.48
CA LEU A 43 19.33 -1.43 3.73
C LEU A 43 18.09 -2.33 3.65
N ASN A 44 18.08 -3.29 2.72
CA ASN A 44 16.99 -4.24 2.50
C ASN A 44 16.77 -5.20 3.69
N GLU A 45 17.84 -5.60 4.40
CA GLU A 45 17.71 -6.52 5.52
C GLU A 45 16.93 -5.91 6.69
N ASN A 46 17.08 -4.60 6.92
CA ASN A 46 16.35 -3.88 7.99
C ASN A 46 14.83 -3.88 7.76
N PHE A 47 14.38 -4.04 6.51
CA PHE A 47 12.96 -4.06 6.16
C PHE A 47 12.44 -5.47 5.86
N LYS A 48 13.28 -6.51 6.06
CA LYS A 48 12.90 -7.89 5.73
C LYS A 48 11.62 -8.32 6.45
N LYS A 49 11.44 -7.94 7.71
CA LYS A 49 10.22 -8.25 8.48
C LYS A 49 8.95 -7.73 7.80
N LEU A 50 8.99 -6.51 7.27
CA LEU A 50 7.86 -5.90 6.56
C LEU A 50 7.60 -6.61 5.22
N LEU A 51 8.66 -6.87 4.45
CA LEU A 51 8.54 -7.54 3.15
C LEU A 51 8.01 -8.97 3.32
N ASP A 52 8.54 -9.72 4.29
CA ASP A 52 8.08 -11.06 4.65
C ASP A 52 6.63 -11.03 5.12
N TYR A 53 6.26 -10.09 5.98
CA TYR A 53 4.88 -9.94 6.46
C TYR A 53 3.90 -9.74 5.30
N TYR A 54 4.22 -8.81 4.40
CA TYR A 54 3.37 -8.53 3.25
C TYR A 54 3.28 -9.73 2.29
N ASN A 55 4.40 -10.40 2.01
CA ASN A 55 4.41 -11.59 1.17
C ASN A 55 3.61 -12.74 1.81
N ASN A 56 3.87 -13.07 3.08
CA ASN A 56 3.17 -14.16 3.78
C ASN A 56 1.66 -13.94 3.86
N LEU A 57 1.22 -12.69 4.02
CA LEU A 57 -0.19 -12.35 4.11
C LEU A 57 -0.88 -12.39 2.74
N THR A 58 -0.21 -11.90 1.69
CA THR A 58 -0.85 -11.60 0.41
C THR A 58 -0.47 -12.53 -0.74
N GLY A 59 0.63 -13.29 -0.60
CA GLY A 59 1.28 -14.05 -1.66
C GLY A 59 1.97 -13.18 -2.73
N PHE A 60 1.98 -11.84 -2.56
CA PHE A 60 2.60 -10.92 -3.51
C PHE A 60 4.01 -10.54 -3.07
N GLU A 61 4.98 -10.74 -3.97
CA GLU A 61 6.36 -10.37 -3.73
C GLU A 61 6.60 -8.88 -4.00
N GLU A 62 6.57 -8.07 -2.94
CA GLU A 62 7.04 -6.69 -2.97
C GLU A 62 8.52 -6.63 -2.58
N THR A 63 9.28 -5.76 -3.23
CA THR A 63 10.73 -5.59 -2.98
C THR A 63 11.06 -4.20 -2.44
N ASN A 64 10.15 -3.24 -2.60
CA ASN A 64 10.28 -1.88 -2.10
C ASN A 64 9.40 -1.70 -0.85
N PRO A 65 9.98 -1.59 0.35
CA PRO A 65 9.23 -1.37 1.59
C PRO A 65 8.31 -0.14 1.55
N ASN A 66 8.73 0.92 0.85
CA ASN A 66 7.93 2.14 0.71
C ASN A 66 6.70 1.94 -0.18
N ALA A 67 6.70 0.94 -1.06
CA ALA A 67 5.56 0.66 -1.90
C ALA A 67 4.37 0.13 -1.10
N ILE A 68 4.64 -0.67 -0.06
CA ILE A 68 3.61 -1.20 0.84
C ILE A 68 2.81 -0.07 1.51
N MET A 69 3.44 1.08 1.77
CA MET A 69 2.77 2.25 2.38
C MET A 69 1.71 2.88 1.49
N HIS A 70 1.64 2.51 0.21
CA HIS A 70 0.53 2.89 -0.67
C HIS A 70 -0.38 1.74 -1.11
N HIS A 71 -0.30 0.62 -0.40
CA HIS A 71 -1.15 -0.55 -0.56
C HIS A 71 -2.16 -0.67 0.60
N PHE A 72 -2.66 0.45 1.14
CA PHE A 72 -3.70 0.41 2.17
C PHE A 72 -5.05 0.79 1.56
N ILE A 73 -6.10 0.05 1.91
CA ILE A 73 -7.45 0.26 1.40
C ILE A 73 -7.93 1.68 1.70
N ASP A 74 -7.70 2.14 2.92
CA ASP A 74 -8.25 3.39 3.46
C ASP A 74 -7.55 4.65 2.92
N MET A 75 -6.43 4.50 2.19
CA MET A 75 -5.85 5.64 1.48
C MET A 75 -6.68 6.06 0.26
N TYR A 76 -7.53 5.16 -0.24
CA TYR A 76 -8.28 5.37 -1.47
C TYR A 76 -9.76 5.49 -1.18
N GLY A 77 -10.46 6.26 -2.02
CA GLY A 77 -11.91 6.35 -1.94
C GLY A 77 -12.62 5.07 -2.42
N PRO A 78 -13.95 5.10 -2.59
CA PRO A 78 -14.68 3.97 -3.15
C PRO A 78 -14.28 3.69 -4.60
N ASP A 79 -14.72 2.56 -5.13
CA ASP A 79 -14.50 2.21 -6.53
C ASP A 79 -15.39 3.07 -7.44
N CYS A 80 -14.83 3.52 -8.56
CA CYS A 80 -15.55 4.29 -9.56
C CYS A 80 -16.67 3.44 -10.15
N GLU A 81 -17.89 3.99 -10.14
CA GLU A 81 -19.10 3.37 -10.66
C GLU A 81 -19.05 3.07 -12.17
N ASN A 82 -18.16 3.74 -12.92
CA ASN A 82 -18.02 3.55 -14.35
C ASN A 82 -16.92 2.54 -14.74
N CYS A 83 -15.77 2.54 -14.04
CA CYS A 83 -14.62 1.72 -14.44
C CYS A 83 -14.09 0.76 -13.36
N GLY A 84 -14.68 0.76 -12.17
CA GLY A 84 -14.29 -0.09 -11.05
C GLY A 84 -12.95 0.26 -10.39
N LYS A 85 -12.20 1.24 -10.89
CA LYS A 85 -10.93 1.67 -10.27
C LYS A 85 -11.20 2.62 -9.10
N PRO A 86 -10.44 2.51 -7.99
CA PRO A 86 -10.64 3.33 -6.80
C PRO A 86 -10.43 4.82 -7.10
N TYR A 87 -11.28 5.66 -6.53
CA TYR A 87 -11.01 7.09 -6.44
C TYR A 87 -9.72 7.35 -5.64
N ARG A 88 -8.96 8.40 -5.98
CA ARG A 88 -7.65 8.67 -5.35
C ARG A 88 -7.74 8.96 -3.85
N THR A 89 -8.87 9.49 -3.41
CA THR A 89 -9.19 9.81 -2.02
C THR A 89 -10.68 9.62 -1.79
N GLU A 90 -11.10 9.54 -0.53
CA GLU A 90 -12.53 9.44 -0.17
C GLU A 90 -13.35 10.63 -0.65
N THR A 91 -12.76 11.81 -0.79
CA THR A 91 -13.46 13.04 -1.22
C THR A 91 -13.30 13.37 -2.70
N ALA A 92 -12.65 12.51 -3.49
CA ALA A 92 -12.41 12.80 -4.90
C ALA A 92 -13.74 12.83 -5.69
N THR A 93 -13.90 13.90 -6.47
CA THR A 93 -15.09 14.17 -7.30
C THR A 93 -14.93 13.70 -8.74
N PHE A 94 -13.76 13.20 -9.13
CA PHE A 94 -13.51 12.70 -10.48
C PHE A 94 -12.59 11.46 -10.49
N CYS A 95 -12.79 10.58 -11.47
CA CYS A 95 -11.99 9.38 -11.67
C CYS A 95 -10.81 9.68 -12.61
N PRO A 96 -9.55 9.53 -12.17
CA PRO A 96 -8.40 9.78 -13.03
C PRO A 96 -8.19 8.74 -14.13
N LYS A 97 -8.90 7.60 -14.09
CA LYS A 97 -8.77 6.53 -15.09
C LYS A 97 -9.64 6.81 -16.31
N CYS A 98 -10.91 7.14 -16.08
CA CYS A 98 -11.92 7.23 -17.13
C CYS A 98 -12.61 8.61 -17.24
N GLY A 99 -12.28 9.56 -16.36
CA GLY A 99 -12.86 10.90 -16.37
C GLY A 99 -14.27 11.00 -15.77
N ASN A 100 -14.82 9.91 -15.22
CA ASN A 100 -16.14 9.93 -14.59
C ASN A 100 -16.20 10.98 -13.45
N LYS A 101 -17.30 11.73 -13.37
CA LYS A 101 -17.57 12.66 -12.27
C LYS A 101 -18.41 11.97 -11.21
N ARG A 102 -17.86 11.83 -10.01
CA ARG A 102 -18.55 11.19 -8.88
C ARG A 102 -19.69 12.10 -8.43
N LYS A 103 -20.88 11.53 -8.29
CA LYS A 103 -22.01 12.20 -7.64
C LYS A 103 -21.86 11.97 -6.13
N ILE A 104 -21.56 13.04 -5.39
CA ILE A 104 -21.44 13.04 -3.93
C ILE A 104 -22.49 13.97 -3.32
#